data_AF-A0AAD7NXK0-F1
#
_entry.id   AF-A0AAD7NXK0-F1
#
_cell.length_a   1.000
_cell.length_b   1.000
_cell.length_c   1.000
_cell.angle_alpha   90.00
_cell.angle_beta   90.00
_cell.angle_gamma   90.00
#
_symmetry.space_group_name_H-M   'P 1'
#
loop_
_entity.id
_entity.type
_entity.pdbx_description
1 polymer ?
#
loop_
_entity_poly.entity_id
_entity_poly.type
_entity_poly.pdbx_seq_one_letter_code
_entity_poly.pdbx_strand_id
1 'polypeptide(L)'
;MLQEILLACTGIQSLSFVWANIPPSILPALSTLRPRRLWGYFASLHAAKDLCQPMFTFVTHLLLLVRHTDIPASLSFLTNFPSLTHLILFGAEHTLTSHILASFKRLEVVVEHSSASAGEELDNVDNRYVTISLQNPIEQWALGSRGGNDFWARAEAFIAKKRGGEIKPDWRYWIEDADGI
;
A
#
# COMPACT_ATOMS: atom_id res chain seq x y z
N MET A 1 -14.35 24.46 0.80
CA MET A 1 -14.07 23.80 2.09
C MET A 1 -12.92 22.79 2.04
N LEU A 2 -13.06 21.56 1.49
CA LEU A 2 -11.96 20.57 1.55
C LEU A 2 -10.67 21.03 0.85
N GLN A 3 -10.78 21.66 -0.33
CA GLN A 3 -9.63 22.20 -1.06
C GLN A 3 -8.87 23.27 -0.25
N GLU A 4 -9.59 24.14 0.45
CA GLU A 4 -9.00 25.21 1.28
C GLU A 4 -8.28 24.62 2.49
N ILE A 5 -8.86 23.58 3.13
CA ILE A 5 -8.21 22.85 4.22
C ILE A 5 -6.89 22.23 3.74
N LEU A 6 -6.90 21.56 2.58
CA LEU A 6 -5.70 20.93 2.02
C LEU A 6 -4.62 21.96 1.69
N LEU A 7 -4.99 23.13 1.17
CA LEU A 7 -4.05 24.22 0.88
C LEU A 7 -3.48 24.87 2.15
N ALA A 8 -4.25 24.89 3.25
CA ALA A 8 -3.79 25.43 4.53
C ALA A 8 -2.87 24.47 5.29
N CYS A 9 -3.04 23.16 5.09
CA CYS A 9 -2.25 22.13 5.75
C CYS A 9 -0.88 21.94 5.07
N THR A 10 0.14 22.64 5.57
CA THR A 10 1.52 22.40 5.16
C THR A 10 2.12 21.21 5.93
N GLY A 11 2.97 20.42 5.28
CA GLY A 11 3.72 19.35 5.96
C GLY A 11 2.96 18.02 6.15
N ILE A 12 1.81 17.81 5.50
CA ILE A 12 1.12 16.50 5.52
C ILE A 12 2.07 15.37 5.07
N GLN A 13 2.36 14.44 5.97
CA GLN A 13 3.18 13.25 5.69
C GLN A 13 2.36 12.01 5.35
N SER A 14 1.13 11.94 5.85
CA SER A 14 0.24 10.79 5.68
C SER A 14 -1.14 11.28 5.28
N LEU A 15 -1.64 10.77 4.16
CA LEU A 15 -2.93 11.13 3.59
C LEU A 15 -3.75 9.88 3.34
N SER A 16 -5.03 9.92 3.68
CA SER A 16 -5.92 8.79 3.51
C SER A 16 -7.28 9.22 2.97
N PHE A 17 -7.74 8.51 1.94
CA PHE A 17 -9.08 8.57 1.38
C PHE A 17 -9.79 7.25 1.66
N VAL A 18 -10.05 7.01 2.95
CA VAL A 18 -10.63 5.76 3.46
C VAL A 18 -11.93 5.43 2.72
N TRP A 19 -11.97 4.29 2.02
CA TRP A 19 -13.12 3.80 1.25
C TRP A 19 -13.68 4.80 0.22
N ALA A 20 -12.90 5.80 -0.16
CA ALA A 20 -13.32 6.88 -1.04
C ALA A 20 -12.36 7.04 -2.21
N ASN A 21 -12.94 7.37 -3.36
CA ASN A 21 -12.20 7.84 -4.52
C ASN A 21 -11.62 9.24 -4.24
N ILE A 22 -10.43 9.51 -4.78
CA ILE A 22 -9.87 10.87 -4.77
C ILE A 22 -10.67 11.73 -5.75
N PRO A 23 -11.40 12.78 -5.30
CA PRO A 23 -12.14 13.64 -6.21
C PRO A 23 -11.18 14.38 -7.16
N PRO A 24 -11.40 14.38 -8.49
CA PRO A 24 -10.54 15.12 -9.42
C PRO A 24 -10.44 16.61 -9.10
N SER A 25 -11.49 17.20 -8.51
CA SER A 25 -11.55 18.60 -8.10
C SER A 25 -10.54 19.00 -7.03
N ILE A 26 -10.03 18.05 -6.22
CA ILE A 26 -9.04 18.35 -5.18
C ILE A 26 -7.59 18.09 -5.63
N LEU A 27 -7.38 17.47 -6.80
CA LEU A 27 -6.04 17.19 -7.33
C LEU A 27 -5.14 18.43 -7.37
N PRO A 28 -5.61 19.64 -7.78
CA PRO A 28 -4.79 20.84 -7.74
C PRO A 28 -4.27 21.17 -6.35
N ALA A 29 -5.10 21.05 -5.30
CA ALA A 29 -4.64 21.27 -3.93
C ALA A 29 -3.66 20.19 -3.46
N LEU A 30 -3.93 18.93 -3.82
CA LEU A 30 -3.05 17.82 -3.49
C LEU A 30 -1.67 17.93 -4.15
N SER A 31 -1.58 18.56 -5.34
CA SER A 31 -0.31 18.75 -6.06
C SER A 31 0.76 19.51 -5.27
N THR A 32 0.34 20.32 -4.29
CA THR A 32 1.23 21.08 -3.40
C THR A 32 1.75 20.24 -2.23
N LEU A 33 1.11 19.11 -1.95
CA LEU A 33 1.45 18.22 -0.85
C LEU A 33 2.56 17.27 -1.24
N ARG A 34 3.28 16.80 -0.21
CA ARG A 34 4.37 15.82 -0.36
C ARG A 34 4.19 14.66 0.61
N PRO A 35 3.05 13.94 0.56
CA PRO A 35 2.81 12.83 1.47
C PRO A 35 3.78 11.68 1.16
N ARG A 36 4.31 11.06 2.21
CA ARG A 36 5.08 9.82 2.11
C ARG A 36 4.18 8.60 2.15
N ARG A 37 3.06 8.70 2.86
CA ARG A 37 2.08 7.63 3.02
C ARG A 37 0.76 8.03 2.37
N LEU A 38 0.25 7.17 1.51
CA LEU A 38 -1.03 7.37 0.84
C LEU A 38 -1.89 6.11 0.98
N TRP A 39 -3.13 6.29 1.44
CA TRP A 39 -4.18 5.29 1.32
C TRP A 39 -5.24 5.85 0.38
N GLY A 40 -5.52 5.17 -0.71
CA GLY A 40 -6.59 5.57 -1.61
C GLY A 40 -7.16 4.44 -2.45
N TYR A 41 -8.30 4.76 -3.05
CA TYR A 41 -8.91 4.01 -4.14
C TYR A 41 -8.83 4.87 -5.39
N PHE A 42 -8.27 4.32 -6.47
CA PHE A 42 -7.98 5.08 -7.70
C PHE A 42 -8.90 4.70 -8.87
N ALA A 43 -10.00 3.98 -8.63
CA ALA A 43 -10.89 3.58 -9.71
C ALA A 43 -11.48 4.77 -10.47
N SER A 44 -11.66 5.93 -9.82
CA SER A 44 -12.10 7.16 -10.48
C SER A 44 -10.99 7.94 -11.20
N LEU A 45 -9.72 7.57 -11.03
CA LEU A 45 -8.60 8.20 -11.73
C LEU A 45 -8.46 7.54 -13.09
N HIS A 46 -9.38 7.91 -13.99
CA HIS A 46 -9.53 7.26 -15.29
C HIS A 46 -8.46 7.65 -16.32
N ALA A 47 -7.68 8.70 -16.07
CA ALA A 47 -6.69 9.19 -17.02
C ALA A 47 -5.29 9.19 -16.40
N ALA A 48 -4.29 8.78 -17.19
CA ALA A 48 -2.87 8.84 -16.81
C ALA A 48 -2.48 10.23 -16.26
N LYS A 49 -3.07 11.31 -16.82
CA LYS A 49 -2.87 12.69 -16.36
C LYS A 49 -3.22 12.93 -14.89
N ASP A 50 -4.20 12.21 -14.35
CA ASP A 50 -4.64 12.38 -12.96
C ASP A 50 -3.66 11.74 -11.99
N LEU A 51 -2.89 10.74 -12.46
CA LEU A 51 -1.83 10.05 -11.73
C LEU A 51 -0.45 10.66 -11.97
N CYS A 52 -0.30 11.57 -12.93
CA CYS A 52 0.93 12.35 -13.15
C CYS A 52 1.09 13.54 -12.20
N GLN A 53 0.26 13.65 -11.15
CA GLN A 53 0.33 14.77 -10.22
C GLN A 53 1.63 14.71 -9.39
N PRO A 54 2.31 15.85 -9.13
CA PRO A 54 3.58 15.88 -8.40
C PRO A 54 3.55 15.18 -7.04
N MET A 55 2.40 15.18 -6.36
CA MET A 55 2.23 14.53 -5.04
C MET A 55 2.65 13.05 -5.03
N PHE A 56 2.43 12.32 -6.12
CA PHE A 56 2.66 10.87 -6.17
C PHE A 56 4.15 10.54 -6.23
N THR A 57 4.99 11.49 -6.65
CA THR A 57 6.45 11.32 -6.69
C THR A 57 7.08 11.16 -5.31
N PHE A 58 6.40 11.63 -4.25
CA PHE A 58 6.89 11.59 -2.87
C PHE A 58 6.37 10.38 -2.08
N VAL A 59 5.39 9.66 -2.62
CA VAL A 59 4.75 8.53 -1.94
C VAL A 59 5.70 7.34 -1.94
N THR A 60 6.07 6.89 -0.74
CA THR A 60 6.89 5.70 -0.50
C THR A 60 6.05 4.51 -0.03
N HIS A 61 4.92 4.77 0.62
CA HIS A 61 3.98 3.76 1.12
C HIS A 61 2.60 3.96 0.53
N LEU A 62 2.10 2.97 -0.19
CA LEU A 62 0.78 2.99 -0.81
C LEU A 62 -0.07 1.83 -0.30
N LEU A 63 -1.21 2.15 0.31
CA LEU A 63 -2.29 1.19 0.50
C LEU A 63 -3.31 1.41 -0.61
N LEU A 64 -3.39 0.43 -1.49
CA LEU A 64 -4.28 0.44 -2.64
C LEU A 64 -5.48 -0.45 -2.37
N LEU A 65 -6.67 0.16 -2.38
CA LEU A 65 -7.90 -0.62 -2.48
C LEU A 65 -8.08 -1.09 -3.92
N VAL A 66 -8.15 -2.40 -4.10
CA VAL A 66 -8.30 -3.05 -5.39
C VAL A 66 -9.67 -3.71 -5.43
N ARG A 67 -10.53 -3.27 -6.35
CA ARG A 67 -11.74 -4.04 -6.68
C ARG A 67 -11.46 -4.82 -7.96
N HIS A 68 -11.88 -6.07 -7.95
CA HIS A 68 -11.65 -7.05 -9.01
C HIS A 68 -11.98 -6.56 -10.44
N THR A 69 -12.94 -5.66 -10.56
CA THR A 69 -13.44 -5.13 -11.84
C THR A 69 -12.67 -3.93 -12.37
N ASP A 70 -11.83 -3.31 -11.55
CA ASP A 70 -11.35 -1.93 -11.78
C ASP A 70 -9.84 -1.85 -12.01
N ILE A 71 -9.14 -2.98 -12.07
CA ILE A 71 -7.71 -3.00 -12.34
C ILE A 71 -7.52 -2.94 -13.85
N PRO A 72 -6.91 -1.89 -14.40
CA PRO A 72 -6.43 -1.97 -15.78
C PRO A 72 -5.45 -3.15 -15.83
N ALA A 73 -5.62 -4.05 -16.80
CA ALA A 73 -4.74 -5.22 -16.96
C ALA A 73 -3.24 -4.85 -16.91
N SER A 74 -2.89 -3.61 -17.27
CA SER A 74 -1.60 -3.01 -16.97
C SER A 74 -1.65 -2.21 -15.66
N LEU A 75 -0.95 -2.66 -14.63
CA LEU A 75 -0.62 -1.85 -13.44
C LEU A 75 0.39 -0.71 -13.74
N SER A 76 0.39 -0.24 -14.98
CA SER A 76 1.28 0.79 -15.51
C SER A 76 1.19 2.09 -14.71
N PHE A 77 0.07 2.36 -14.05
CA PHE A 77 -0.06 3.55 -13.21
C PHE A 77 0.91 3.58 -12.00
N LEU A 78 1.37 2.42 -11.51
CA LEU A 78 2.37 2.36 -10.44
C LEU A 78 3.73 2.96 -10.88
N THR A 79 3.96 3.13 -12.19
CA THR A 79 5.13 3.85 -12.71
C THR A 79 5.13 5.33 -12.32
N ASN A 80 3.95 5.92 -12.04
CA ASN A 80 3.80 7.28 -11.56
C ASN A 80 4.19 7.48 -10.08
N PHE A 81 4.57 6.39 -9.39
CA PHE A 81 5.05 6.42 -8.02
C PHE A 81 6.55 6.03 -8.00
N PRO A 82 7.44 6.91 -8.47
CA PRO A 82 8.85 6.58 -8.64
C PRO A 82 9.57 6.22 -7.33
N SER A 83 9.12 6.78 -6.20
CA SER A 83 9.68 6.56 -4.86
C SER A 83 9.02 5.42 -4.10
N LEU A 84 8.08 4.69 -4.71
CA LEU A 84 7.31 3.65 -4.03
C LEU A 84 8.19 2.46 -3.67
N THR A 85 8.25 2.15 -2.37
CA THR A 85 8.97 0.99 -1.83
C THR A 85 8.02 0.03 -1.08
N HIS A 86 6.91 0.53 -0.56
CA HIS A 86 5.96 -0.24 0.26
C HIS A 86 4.57 -0.21 -0.38
N LEU A 87 4.00 -1.39 -0.66
CA LEU A 87 2.70 -1.53 -1.31
C LEU A 87 1.82 -2.54 -0.57
N ILE A 88 0.62 -2.13 -0.18
CA ILE A 88 -0.45 -3.03 0.27
C ILE A 88 -1.51 -3.09 -0.82
N LEU A 89 -1.90 -4.31 -1.15
CA LEU A 89 -3.01 -4.61 -2.05
C LEU A 89 -4.18 -5.13 -1.23
N PHE A 90 -5.26 -4.35 -1.17
CA PHE A 90 -6.48 -4.75 -0.49
C PHE A 90 -7.47 -5.30 -1.50
N GLY A 91 -7.72 -6.62 -1.48
CA GLY A 91 -8.67 -7.28 -2.41
C GLY A 91 -8.09 -7.63 -3.78
N ALA A 92 -6.75 -7.70 -3.90
CA ALA A 92 -6.11 -8.22 -5.10
C ALA A 92 -6.11 -9.75 -5.13
N GLU A 93 -6.01 -10.31 -6.33
CA GLU A 93 -5.69 -11.72 -6.52
C GLU A 93 -4.18 -11.95 -6.46
N HIS A 94 -3.81 -13.15 -6.03
CA HIS A 94 -2.45 -13.65 -5.98
C HIS A 94 -1.65 -13.49 -7.29
N THR A 95 -2.29 -13.72 -8.45
CA THR A 95 -1.66 -13.58 -9.78
C THR A 95 -1.20 -12.15 -10.06
N LEU A 96 -1.97 -11.16 -9.61
CA LEU A 96 -1.62 -9.74 -9.71
C LEU A 96 -0.40 -9.42 -8.85
N THR A 97 -0.36 -9.94 -7.64
CA THR A 97 0.77 -9.73 -6.73
C THR A 97 2.07 -10.27 -7.33
N SER A 98 2.04 -11.47 -7.90
CA SER A 98 3.17 -12.06 -8.62
C SER A 98 3.64 -11.19 -9.78
N HIS A 99 2.71 -10.62 -10.56
CA HIS A 99 3.05 -9.69 -11.64
C HIS A 99 3.70 -8.39 -11.12
N ILE A 100 3.21 -7.85 -9.99
CA ILE A 100 3.80 -6.66 -9.34
C ILE A 100 5.24 -6.92 -8.93
N LEU A 101 5.48 -8.05 -8.27
CA LEU A 101 6.82 -8.43 -7.81
C LEU A 101 7.77 -8.63 -8.99
N ALA A 102 7.29 -9.22 -10.08
CA ALA A 102 8.05 -9.35 -11.31
C ALA A 102 8.43 -7.99 -11.92
N SER A 103 7.47 -7.07 -12.02
CA SER A 103 7.62 -5.81 -12.77
C SER A 103 8.27 -4.67 -11.96
N PHE A 104 8.08 -4.62 -10.64
CA PHE A 104 8.50 -3.49 -9.80
C PHE A 104 9.60 -3.88 -8.83
N LYS A 105 10.86 -3.88 -9.30
CA LYS A 105 12.03 -4.30 -8.52
C LYS A 105 12.42 -3.38 -7.36
N ARG A 106 11.98 -2.12 -7.39
CA ARG A 106 12.20 -1.14 -6.30
C ARG A 106 11.33 -1.38 -5.07
N LEU A 107 10.24 -2.13 -5.20
CA LEU A 107 9.43 -2.48 -4.04
C LEU A 107 10.31 -3.29 -3.09
N GLU A 108 10.20 -3.01 -1.80
CA GLU A 108 10.92 -3.66 -0.71
C GLU A 108 9.96 -4.49 0.13
N VAL A 109 8.71 -4.03 0.27
CA VAL A 109 7.65 -4.71 0.99
C VAL A 109 6.38 -4.67 0.14
N VAL A 110 5.82 -5.84 -0.11
CA VAL A 110 4.53 -6.04 -0.78
C VAL A 110 3.66 -6.86 0.15
N VAL A 111 2.51 -6.31 0.50
CA VAL A 111 1.56 -6.93 1.40
C VAL A 111 0.28 -7.22 0.65
N GLU A 112 -0.19 -8.45 0.74
CA GLU A 112 -1.54 -8.81 0.32
C GLU A 112 -2.45 -8.90 1.53
N HIS A 113 -3.55 -8.16 1.51
CA HIS A 113 -4.56 -8.31 2.54
C HIS A 113 -5.40 -9.56 2.27
N SER A 114 -5.39 -10.51 3.21
CA SER A 114 -6.24 -11.70 3.14
C SER A 114 -7.20 -11.74 4.34
N SER A 115 -8.48 -11.94 4.05
CA SER A 115 -9.51 -12.28 5.05
C SER A 115 -9.59 -13.77 5.33
N ALA A 116 -8.93 -14.60 4.52
CA ALA A 116 -8.94 -16.05 4.67
C ALA A 116 -7.75 -16.50 5.54
N SER A 117 -8.04 -17.32 6.55
CA SER A 117 -7.03 -18.04 7.32
C SER A 117 -6.36 -19.08 6.42
N ALA A 118 -5.18 -18.75 5.88
CA ALA A 118 -4.20 -19.63 5.20
C ALA A 118 -4.73 -20.59 4.13
N GLY A 119 -4.21 -20.53 2.90
CA GLY A 119 -4.57 -21.60 1.96
C GLY A 119 -3.75 -21.77 0.69
N GLU A 120 -3.16 -20.72 0.13
CA GLU A 120 -2.40 -20.88 -1.12
C GLU A 120 -0.96 -20.45 -0.91
N GLU A 121 -0.07 -21.46 -0.86
CA GLU A 121 1.35 -21.26 -0.99
C GLU A 121 1.60 -20.53 -2.32
N LEU A 122 2.16 -19.33 -2.26
CA LEU A 122 2.99 -18.88 -3.36
C LEU A 122 4.18 -19.86 -3.36
N ASP A 123 4.28 -20.74 -4.34
CA ASP A 123 5.54 -21.44 -4.57
C ASP A 123 6.60 -20.38 -4.93
N ASN A 124 7.77 -20.41 -4.30
CA ASN A 124 8.86 -19.43 -4.50
C ASN A 124 8.51 -17.97 -4.18
N VAL A 125 8.02 -17.72 -2.97
CA VAL A 125 7.61 -16.37 -2.51
C VAL A 125 8.78 -15.43 -2.45
N ASP A 126 8.78 -14.45 -3.35
CA ASP A 126 9.65 -13.29 -3.32
C ASP A 126 9.91 -12.80 -1.87
N ASN A 127 11.17 -12.52 -1.53
CA ASN A 127 11.60 -12.09 -0.19
C ASN A 127 11.10 -10.69 0.20
N ARG A 128 10.21 -10.11 -0.59
CA ARG A 128 9.52 -8.85 -0.35
C ARG A 128 8.05 -9.03 -0.03
N TYR A 129 7.50 -10.23 -0.19
CA TYR A 129 6.07 -10.50 -0.04
C TYR A 129 5.71 -11.08 1.34
N VAL A 130 4.59 -10.59 1.87
CA VAL A 130 3.90 -11.11 3.06
C VAL A 130 2.38 -10.95 2.90
N THR A 131 1.61 -11.84 3.47
CA THR A 131 0.15 -11.73 3.61
C THR A 131 -0.17 -11.22 5.02
N ILE A 132 -1.08 -10.26 5.17
CA ILE A 132 -1.47 -9.76 6.50
C ILE A 132 -2.99 -9.71 6.58
N SER A 133 -3.55 -10.15 7.71
CA SER A 133 -4.94 -9.83 8.03
C SER A 133 -4.97 -8.45 8.66
N LEU A 134 -5.60 -7.48 7.99
CA LEU A 134 -5.63 -6.10 8.47
C LEU A 134 -6.90 -5.92 9.29
N GLN A 135 -6.89 -6.28 10.57
CA GLN A 135 -7.98 -5.88 11.44
C GLN A 135 -7.86 -4.38 11.75
N ASN A 136 -9.00 -3.68 11.74
CA ASN A 136 -9.09 -2.24 12.03
C ASN A 136 -8.04 -1.39 11.27
N PRO A 137 -7.99 -1.45 9.92
CA PRO A 137 -6.94 -0.79 9.12
C PRO A 137 -6.91 0.73 9.31
N ILE A 138 -8.05 1.34 9.68
CA ILE A 138 -8.16 2.76 10.01
C ILE A 138 -7.37 3.11 11.28
N GLU A 139 -7.55 2.32 12.33
CA GLU A 139 -6.85 2.53 13.61
C GLU A 139 -5.35 2.30 13.46
N GLN A 140 -4.97 1.24 12.75
CA GLN A 140 -3.58 0.93 12.44
C GLN A 140 -2.92 2.03 11.58
N TRP A 141 -3.61 2.54 10.55
CA TRP A 141 -3.11 3.66 9.76
C TRP A 141 -2.90 4.92 10.62
N ALA A 142 -3.85 5.22 11.50
CA ALA A 142 -3.76 6.36 12.40
C ALA A 142 -2.66 6.19 13.46
N LEU A 143 -2.42 4.98 13.94
CA LEU A 143 -1.33 4.66 14.84
C LEU A 143 0.03 4.92 14.17
N GLY A 144 0.20 4.40 12.95
CA GLY A 144 1.43 4.56 12.17
C GLY A 144 1.71 6.00 11.74
N SER A 145 0.67 6.79 11.45
CA SER A 145 0.87 8.22 11.12
C SER A 145 1.43 9.03 12.30
N ARG A 146 1.36 8.51 13.53
CA ARG A 146 1.96 9.07 14.74
C ARG A 146 3.28 8.39 15.14
N GLY A 147 3.83 7.53 14.28
CA GLY A 147 5.06 6.79 14.55
C GLY A 147 4.88 5.54 15.43
N GLY A 148 3.64 5.08 15.62
CA GLY A 148 3.38 3.81 16.31
C GLY A 148 3.62 2.59 15.43
N ASN A 149 3.62 1.40 16.06
CA ASN A 149 3.79 0.12 15.38
C ASN A 149 2.51 -0.28 14.64
N ASP A 150 2.42 0.05 13.35
CA ASP A 150 1.30 -0.28 12.48
C ASP A 150 1.57 -1.54 11.64
N PHE A 151 0.70 -1.84 10.68
CA PHE A 151 0.91 -2.98 9.78
C PHE A 151 2.13 -2.83 8.86
N TRP A 152 2.64 -1.62 8.60
CA TRP A 152 3.87 -1.46 7.80
C TRP A 152 5.08 -1.88 8.61
N ALA A 153 5.21 -1.38 9.84
CA ALA A 153 6.29 -1.74 10.74
C ALA A 153 6.32 -3.26 10.99
N ARG A 154 5.15 -3.90 11.13
CA ARG A 154 5.05 -5.36 11.24
C ARG A 154 5.45 -6.09 9.96
N ALA A 155 5.01 -5.62 8.80
CA ALA A 155 5.40 -6.19 7.51
C ALA A 155 6.93 -6.09 7.29
N GLU A 156 7.52 -4.94 7.58
CA GLU A 156 8.96 -4.70 7.50
C GLU A 156 9.74 -5.63 8.43
N ALA A 157 9.31 -5.75 9.70
CA ALA A 157 9.94 -6.64 10.67
C ALA A 157 9.88 -8.11 10.22
N PHE A 158 8.73 -8.56 9.71
CA PHE A 158 8.57 -9.91 9.17
C PHE A 158 9.49 -10.14 7.96
N ILE A 159 9.50 -9.22 7.00
CA ILE A 159 10.35 -9.32 5.82
C ILE A 159 11.85 -9.30 6.18
N ALA A 160 12.25 -8.50 7.17
CA ALA A 160 13.61 -8.48 7.67
C ALA A 160 14.01 -9.84 8.27
N LYS A 161 13.17 -10.41 9.15
CA LYS A 161 13.38 -11.75 9.71
C LYS A 161 13.41 -12.85 8.65
N LYS A 162 12.53 -12.76 7.64
CA LYS A 162 12.52 -13.66 6.47
C LYS A 162 13.84 -13.62 5.73
N ARG A 163 14.36 -12.41 5.43
CA ARG A 163 15.66 -12.22 4.76
C ARG A 163 16.84 -12.68 5.61
N GLY A 164 16.73 -12.59 6.93
CA GLY A 164 17.72 -13.10 7.88
C GLY A 164 17.73 -14.62 8.03
N GLY A 165 16.77 -15.33 7.45
CA GLY A 165 16.62 -16.79 7.60
C GLY A 165 16.02 -17.22 8.95
N GLU A 166 15.47 -16.28 9.72
CA GLU A 166 14.81 -16.56 11.01
C GLU A 166 13.43 -17.17 10.82
N ILE A 167 12.78 -16.89 9.69
CA ILE A 167 11.48 -17.44 9.31
C ILE A 167 11.72 -18.60 8.35
N LYS A 168 11.25 -19.79 8.74
CA LYS A 168 11.34 -20.97 7.88
C LYS A 168 10.44 -20.78 6.65
N PRO A 169 10.82 -21.32 5.47
CA PRO A 169 9.98 -21.24 4.25
C PRO A 169 8.55 -21.76 4.45
N ASP A 170 8.40 -22.74 5.35
CA ASP A 170 7.13 -23.39 5.67
C ASP A 170 6.29 -22.60 6.69
N TRP A 171 6.85 -21.54 7.28
CA TRP A 171 6.10 -20.64 8.17
C TRP A 171 5.28 -19.73 7.29
N ARG A 172 3.98 -20.04 7.28
CA ARG A 172 2.91 -19.31 6.61
C ARG A 172 3.20 -17.82 6.66
N TYR A 173 3.17 -17.18 5.48
CA TYR A 173 3.52 -15.78 5.21
C TYR A 173 2.59 -14.78 5.88
N TRP A 174 2.21 -14.98 7.13
CA TRP A 174 1.09 -14.36 7.78
C TRP A 174 1.47 -13.79 9.13
N ILE A 175 0.99 -12.58 9.38
CA ILE A 175 1.11 -11.88 10.66
C ILE A 175 -0.29 -11.85 11.29
N GLU A 176 -0.47 -12.49 12.44
CA GLU A 176 -1.63 -12.21 13.31
C GLU A 176 -1.42 -10.94 14.09
N ASP A 177 -2.51 -10.20 14.31
CA ASP A 177 -2.54 -9.07 15.24
C ASP A 177 -2.23 -9.49 16.70
N ALA A 178 -2.22 -10.78 17.02
CA ALA A 178 -2.06 -11.31 18.37
C ALA A 178 -0.60 -11.64 18.78
N ASP A 179 0.32 -11.78 17.82
CA ASP A 179 1.70 -12.11 18.16
C ASP A 179 2.48 -10.84 18.47
N GLY A 180 2.64 -10.59 19.76
CA GLY A 180 3.59 -9.61 20.29
C GLY A 180 5.01 -9.96 19.86
N ILE A 181 5.38 -9.49 18.68
CA ILE A 181 6.76 -9.34 18.20
C ILE A 181 7.28 -7.96 18.61
#